data_AF-A0A3D2R7S5-F1
#
_entry.id   AF-A0A3D2R7S5-F1
#
_cell.length_a   1.000
_cell.length_b   1.000
_cell.length_c   1.000
_cell.angle_alpha   90.00
_cell.angle_beta   90.00
_cell.angle_gamma   90.00
#
_symmetry.space_group_name_H-M   'P 1'
#
loop_
_entity.id
_entity.type
_entity.pdbx_description
1 polymer ?
#
loop_
_entity_poly.entity_id
_entity_poly.type
_entity_poly.pdbx_seq_one_letter_code
_entity_poly.pdbx_strand_id
1 'polypeptide(L)'
;FPIDSLTTRPTDPEVRFKTLAPRRYLKAIFNGNYRLSQQGWYTLLDYAQSNGIKLGAEIIEIYRNDPHEGGDSMQWVAELLMPVEH
;
A
#
# COMPACT_ATOMS: atom_id res chain seq x y z
N PHE A 1 -18.69 -3.56 -17.01
CA PHE A 1 -18.71 -4.62 -15.97
C PHE A 1 -18.98 -3.98 -14.61
N PRO A 2 -20.18 -4.11 -14.02
CA PRO A 2 -20.37 -3.93 -12.59
C PRO A 2 -20.41 -5.30 -11.90
N ILE A 3 -19.81 -5.40 -10.71
CA ILE A 3 -20.03 -6.50 -9.78
C ILE A 3 -21.26 -6.10 -8.97
N ASP A 4 -22.35 -6.87 -9.04
CA ASP A 4 -23.56 -6.63 -8.24
C ASP A 4 -23.19 -6.64 -6.76
N SER A 5 -23.24 -5.46 -6.16
CA SER A 5 -22.95 -5.25 -4.75
C SER A 5 -24.07 -5.86 -3.92
N LEU A 6 -23.73 -6.87 -3.10
CA LEU A 6 -24.28 -7.15 -1.75
C LEU A 6 -25.00 -8.50 -1.49
N THR A 7 -25.21 -9.40 -2.44
CA THR A 7 -26.10 -10.56 -2.15
C THR A 7 -25.50 -11.72 -1.35
N THR A 8 -24.19 -11.83 -1.13
CA THR A 8 -23.62 -12.85 -0.23
C THR A 8 -22.17 -12.49 0.13
N ARG A 9 -21.97 -11.63 1.12
CA ARG A 9 -20.65 -11.49 1.75
C ARG A 9 -20.57 -12.52 2.89
N PRO A 10 -19.48 -13.29 3.00
CA PRO A 10 -19.19 -14.06 4.21
C PRO A 10 -19.35 -13.15 5.43
N THR A 11 -20.22 -13.53 6.37
CA THR A 11 -20.51 -12.78 7.60
C THR A 11 -19.53 -13.11 8.73
N ASP A 12 -18.33 -13.58 8.38
CA ASP A 12 -17.31 -13.88 9.35
C ASP A 12 -16.89 -12.59 10.09
N PRO A 13 -16.91 -12.56 11.44
CA PRO A 13 -16.58 -11.37 12.21
C PRO A 13 -15.11 -10.92 12.05
N GLU A 14 -14.21 -11.82 11.63
CA GLU A 14 -12.79 -11.55 11.44
C GLU A 14 -12.49 -10.99 10.03
N VAL A 15 -13.35 -11.26 9.04
CA VAL A 15 -13.14 -10.82 7.65
C VAL A 15 -14.06 -9.66 7.31
N ARG A 16 -13.48 -8.48 7.08
CA ARG A 16 -14.22 -7.26 6.72
C ARG A 16 -13.94 -6.85 5.28
N PHE A 17 -15.01 -6.51 4.57
CA PHE A 17 -14.93 -6.01 3.21
C PHE A 17 -14.94 -4.47 3.21
N LYS A 18 -13.85 -3.85 2.76
CA LYS A 18 -13.74 -2.39 2.54
C LYS A 18 -13.56 -2.11 1.05
N THR A 19 -14.29 -1.15 0.52
CA THR A 19 -14.04 -0.60 -0.82
C THR A 19 -13.21 0.65 -0.67
N LEU A 20 -12.09 0.76 -1.41
CA LEU A 20 -11.27 1.96 -1.45
C LEU A 20 -11.81 2.91 -2.52
N ALA A 21 -12.21 4.11 -2.12
CA ALA A 21 -12.59 5.16 -3.06
C ALA A 21 -11.35 5.68 -3.83
N PRO A 22 -11.50 6.12 -5.09
CA PRO A 22 -10.42 6.77 -5.82
C PRO A 22 -9.92 8.01 -5.07
N ARG A 23 -8.62 8.06 -4.77
CA ARG A 23 -7.94 9.18 -4.11
C ARG A 23 -6.57 9.40 -4.77
N ARG A 24 -5.96 10.55 -4.53
CA ARG A 24 -4.57 10.81 -4.93
C ARG A 24 -3.62 10.21 -3.88
N TYR A 25 -2.56 9.56 -4.34
CA TYR A 25 -1.56 8.94 -3.49
C TYR A 25 -0.17 9.37 -3.95
N LEU A 26 0.75 9.54 -3.01
CA LEU A 26 2.16 9.45 -3.30
C LEU A 26 2.57 7.98 -3.29
N LYS A 27 3.34 7.59 -4.31
CA LYS A 27 3.80 6.22 -4.51
C LYS A 27 5.32 6.16 -4.41
N ALA A 28 5.83 5.21 -3.63
CA ALA A 28 7.21 4.77 -3.67
C ALA A 28 7.28 3.31 -4.11
N ILE A 29 8.33 2.96 -4.84
CA ILE A 29 8.64 1.58 -5.22
C ILE A 29 9.88 1.19 -4.43
N PHE A 30 9.71 0.23 -3.52
CA PHE A 30 10.79 -0.34 -2.73
C PHE A 30 11.24 -1.65 -3.37
N ASN A 31 12.54 -1.79 -3.62
CA ASN A 31 13.14 -3.01 -4.13
C ASN A 31 14.09 -3.56 -3.07
N GLY A 32 13.85 -4.78 -2.61
CA GLY A 32 14.66 -5.38 -1.55
C GLY A 32 13.85 -6.17 -0.53
N ASN A 33 14.53 -6.51 0.56
CA ASN A 33 13.92 -7.25 1.66
C ASN A 33 12.78 -6.44 2.31
N TYR A 34 11.56 -6.99 2.29
CA TYR A 34 10.36 -6.36 2.82
C TYR A 34 10.45 -5.97 4.31
N ARG A 35 11.36 -6.59 5.09
CA ARG A 35 11.63 -6.16 6.48
C ARG A 35 12.14 -4.72 6.58
N LEU A 36 12.60 -4.15 5.49
CA LEU A 36 13.10 -2.78 5.38
C LEU A 36 12.16 -1.86 4.58
N SER A 37 10.96 -2.33 4.19
CA SER A 37 10.00 -1.55 3.38
C SER A 37 9.62 -0.22 4.04
N GLN A 38 9.65 -0.16 5.38
CA GLN A 38 9.43 1.05 6.17
C GLN A 38 10.37 2.22 5.78
N GLN A 39 11.54 1.96 5.19
CA GLN A 39 12.41 3.01 4.65
C GLN A 39 11.74 3.81 3.53
N GLY A 40 10.92 3.14 2.71
CA GLY A 40 10.13 3.83 1.71
C GLY A 40 9.02 4.70 2.32
N TRP A 41 8.57 4.41 3.55
CA TRP A 41 7.61 5.26 4.24
C TRP A 41 8.26 6.59 4.64
N TYR A 42 9.45 6.54 5.24
CA TYR A 42 10.23 7.73 5.55
C TYR A 42 10.55 8.53 4.29
N THR A 43 10.88 7.86 3.19
CA THR A 43 11.12 8.52 1.89
C THR A 43 9.89 9.29 1.41
N LEU A 44 8.69 8.72 1.55
CA LEU A 44 7.43 9.39 1.18
C LEU A 44 7.14 10.59 2.09
N LEU A 45 7.38 10.45 3.39
CA LEU A 45 7.20 11.54 4.37
C LEU A 45 8.15 12.70 4.11
N ASP A 46 9.45 12.42 3.90
CA ASP A 46 10.47 13.42 3.62
C ASP A 46 10.18 14.14 2.28
N TYR A 47 9.80 13.39 1.25
CA TYR A 47 9.38 13.97 -0.02
C TYR A 47 8.15 14.86 0.14
N ALA A 48 7.14 14.42 0.88
CA ALA A 48 5.95 15.21 1.10
C ALA A 48 6.25 16.50 1.88
N GLN A 49 7.07 16.40 2.93
CA GLN A 49 7.48 17.56 3.74
C GLN A 49 8.25 18.58 2.89
N SER A 50 9.22 18.14 2.09
CA SER A 50 10.02 19.02 1.23
C SER A 50 9.21 19.69 0.11
N ASN A 51 8.07 19.11 -0.27
CA ASN A 51 7.18 19.63 -1.31
C ASN A 51 5.91 20.29 -0.76
N GLY A 52 5.77 20.43 0.56
CA GLY A 52 4.58 21.02 1.18
C GLY A 52 3.29 20.20 0.96
N ILE A 53 3.42 18.89 0.76
CA ILE A 53 2.31 17.97 0.54
C ILE A 53 1.89 17.40 1.90
N LYS A 54 0.59 17.48 2.21
CA LYS A 54 0.04 16.85 3.41
C LYS A 54 -0.34 15.40 3.10
N LEU A 55 0.11 14.46 3.93
CA LEU A 55 -0.21 13.04 3.80
C LEU A 55 -1.15 12.58 4.91
N GLY A 56 -2.00 11.61 4.58
CA GLY A 56 -2.85 10.94 5.56
C GLY A 56 -2.10 9.87 6.33
N ALA A 57 -2.66 9.44 7.46
CA ALA A 57 -2.04 8.47 8.36
C ALA A 57 -2.11 7.01 7.88
N GLU A 58 -2.94 6.70 6.88
CA GLU A 58 -3.08 5.35 6.33
C GLU A 58 -1.96 5.08 5.32
N ILE A 59 -1.30 3.92 5.40
CA ILE A 59 -0.41 3.42 4.36
C ILE A 59 -0.95 2.11 3.78
N ILE A 60 -0.83 1.96 2.46
CA ILE A 60 -1.11 0.72 1.75
C ILE A 60 0.22 0.19 1.20
N GLU A 61 0.54 -1.05 1.55
CA GLU A 61 1.67 -1.78 0.98
C GLU A 61 1.17 -2.88 0.06
N ILE A 62 1.70 -2.93 -1.17
CA ILE A 62 1.37 -3.97 -2.15
C ILE A 62 2.64 -4.75 -2.44
N TYR A 63 2.73 -5.96 -1.90
CA TYR A 63 3.82 -6.90 -2.16
C TYR A 63 3.58 -7.60 -3.51
N ARG A 64 4.52 -7.44 -4.44
CA ARG A 64 4.43 -8.04 -5.79
C ARG A 64 5.03 -9.44 -5.87
N ASN A 65 5.83 -9.83 -4.88
CA ASN A 65 6.50 -11.12 -4.83
C ASN A 65 6.13 -11.85 -3.54
N ASP A 66 6.10 -13.18 -3.60
CA ASP A 66 5.97 -14.00 -2.40
C ASP A 66 7.37 -14.21 -1.79
N PRO A 67 7.63 -13.71 -0.56
CA PRO A 67 8.93 -13.89 0.08
C PRO A 67 9.21 -15.36 0.47
N HIS A 68 8.20 -16.23 0.50
CA HIS A 68 8.35 -17.65 0.86
C HIS A 68 8.80 -18.54 -0.30
N GLU A 69 8.66 -18.10 -1.55
CA GLU A 69 9.13 -18.88 -2.72
C GLU A 69 10.66 -19.01 -2.78
N GLY A 70 11.38 -18.27 -1.92
CA GLY A 70 12.83 -18.19 -1.94
C GLY A 70 13.32 -17.42 -3.17
N GLY A 71 14.60 -17.04 -3.16
CA GLY A 71 15.21 -16.26 -4.24
C GLY A 71 15.98 -15.04 -3.74
N ASP A 72 16.43 -14.21 -4.67
CA ASP A 72 17.16 -13.00 -4.35
C ASP A 72 16.20 -11.89 -3.87
N SER A 73 16.26 -11.59 -2.57
CA SER A 73 15.44 -10.55 -1.95
C SER A 73 15.64 -9.16 -2.58
N MET A 74 16.74 -8.91 -3.30
CA MET A 74 16.97 -7.66 -4.03
C MET A 74 16.01 -7.46 -5.21
N GLN A 75 15.41 -8.54 -5.71
CA GLN A 75 14.45 -8.51 -6.81
C GLN A 75 13.00 -8.36 -6.33
N TRP A 76 12.77 -8.39 -5.02
CA TRP A 76 11.42 -8.26 -4.47
C TRP A 76 10.96 -6.82 -4.52
N VAL A 77 9.73 -6.61 -4.99
CA VAL A 77 9.15 -5.28 -5.18
C VAL A 77 7.96 -5.09 -4.26
N ALA A 78 7.96 -3.99 -3.51
CA ALA A 78 6.81 -3.51 -2.75
C ALA A 78 6.44 -2.10 -3.22
N GLU A 79 5.15 -1.89 -3.46
CA GLU A 79 4.62 -0.55 -3.74
C GLU A 79 4.02 0.02 -2.47
N LEU A 80 4.43 1.25 -2.13
CA LEU A 80 4.03 1.94 -0.93
C LEU A 80 3.19 3.14 -1.33
N LEU A 81 1.98 3.24 -0.80
CA LEU A 81 1.02 4.27 -1.16
C LEU A 81 0.55 5.01 0.10
N MET A 82 0.79 6.33 0.14
CA MET A 82 0.22 7.21 1.17
C MET A 82 -0.75 8.19 0.52
N PRO A 83 -1.98 8.35 1.05
CA PRO A 83 -2.97 9.25 0.49
C PRO A 83 -2.53 10.71 0.71
N VAL A 84 -2.73 11.53 -0.32
CA VAL A 84 -2.56 12.98 -0.20
C VAL A 84 -3.83 13.57 0.40
N GLU A 85 -3.69 14.35 1.47
CA GLU A 85 -4.79 15.10 2.07
C GLU A 85 -5.06 16.39 1.28
N HIS A 86 -6.35 16.74 1.21
CA HIS A 86 -6.84 18.00 0.65
C HIS A 86 -7.03 19.04 1.75
#